data_AF-A0A2M7T0E4-F1
#
_entry.id   AF-A0A2M7T0E4-F1
#
_cell.length_a   1.000
_cell.length_b   1.000
_cell.length_c   1.000
_cell.angle_alpha   90.00
_cell.angle_beta   90.00
_cell.angle_gamma   90.00
#
_symmetry.space_group_name_H-M   'P 1'
#
loop_
_entity.id
_entity.type
_entity.pdbx_description
1 polymer ?
#
loop_
_entity_poly.entity_id
_entity_poly.type
_entity_poly.pdbx_seq_one_letter_code
_entity_poly.pdbx_strand_id
1 'polypeptide(L)'
;AEAKKNQHVVEVKEMAIRPRTDEHDYQIKLRKIREFLADGNKAKVNLRFRGREVTHAESGTAMMDRIVEDTADIARVENRTGLEGRFMNLILAPEKKKS
;
A
#
# COMPACT_ATOMS: atom_id res chain seq x y z
N ALA A 1 38.89 3.80 -9.60
CA ALA A 1 38.00 4.36 -8.56
C ALA A 1 36.63 3.69 -8.70
N GLU A 2 36.53 2.46 -8.20
CA GLU A 2 35.36 1.58 -8.37
C GLU A 2 34.70 1.35 -7.02
N ALA A 3 33.83 2.27 -6.62
CA ALA A 3 32.96 2.08 -5.47
C ALA A 3 31.78 3.06 -5.49
N LYS A 4 31.10 3.21 -6.64
CA LYS A 4 29.71 3.66 -6.57
C LYS A 4 28.87 2.43 -6.21
N LYS A 5 28.91 2.12 -4.91
CA LYS A 5 27.96 1.26 -4.20
C LYS A 5 26.62 1.29 -4.92
N ASN A 6 26.11 0.12 -5.28
CA ASN A 6 24.71 -0.10 -5.63
C ASN A 6 23.84 0.47 -4.51
N GLN A 7 23.52 1.76 -4.62
CA GLN A 7 22.62 2.44 -3.72
C GLN A 7 21.25 1.97 -4.18
N HIS A 8 20.69 0.99 -3.46
CA HIS A 8 19.35 0.52 -3.74
C HIS A 8 18.42 1.72 -3.56
N VAL A 9 17.96 2.30 -4.67
CA VAL A 9 17.05 3.43 -4.65
C VAL A 9 15.72 2.89 -4.18
N VAL A 10 15.31 3.28 -2.99
CA VAL A 10 14.00 2.92 -2.45
C VAL A 10 12.98 3.77 -3.19
N GLU A 11 12.28 3.17 -4.15
CA GLU A 11 11.22 3.85 -4.88
C GLU A 11 9.89 3.73 -4.14
N VAL A 12 9.02 4.72 -4.31
CA VAL A 12 7.64 4.66 -3.83
C VAL A 12 6.76 4.26 -4.99
N LYS A 13 6.26 3.02 -4.97
CA LYS A 13 5.32 2.50 -5.96
C LYS A 13 3.90 2.83 -5.53
N GLU A 14 3.21 3.62 -6.33
CA GLU A 14 1.81 3.99 -6.06
C GLU A 14 0.85 2.96 -6.64
N MET A 15 -0.16 2.57 -5.84
CA MET A 15 -1.22 1.66 -6.25
C MET A 15 -2.58 2.25 -5.94
N ALA A 16 -3.37 2.49 -6.98
CA ALA A 16 -4.73 2.98 -6.83
C ALA A 16 -5.72 1.83 -6.63
N ILE A 17 -6.52 1.89 -5.57
CA ILE A 17 -7.55 0.91 -5.23
C ILE A 17 -8.92 1.61 -5.15
N ARG A 18 -9.97 0.86 -5.46
CA ARG A 18 -11.36 1.33 -5.35
C ARG A 18 -12.04 0.57 -4.22
N PRO A 19 -12.97 1.21 -3.48
CA PRO A 19 -13.66 0.56 -2.37
C PRO A 19 -14.57 -0.61 -2.82
N ARG A 20 -15.01 -0.64 -4.08
CA ARG A 20 -15.74 -1.78 -4.68
C ARG A 20 -14.85 -2.68 -5.54
N THR A 21 -13.62 -2.93 -5.11
CA THR A 21 -12.76 -3.93 -5.76
C THR A 21 -13.30 -5.33 -5.45
N ASP A 22 -13.40 -6.16 -6.47
CA ASP A 22 -13.74 -7.58 -6.33
C ASP A 22 -12.61 -8.33 -5.61
N GLU A 23 -12.92 -9.44 -4.92
CA GLU A 23 -11.92 -10.24 -4.20
C GLU A 23 -10.78 -10.70 -5.12
N HIS A 24 -11.07 -11.04 -6.38
CA HIS A 24 -10.02 -11.44 -7.32
C HIS A 24 -9.05 -10.28 -7.66
N ASP A 25 -9.59 -9.08 -7.91
CA ASP A 25 -8.79 -7.88 -8.17
C ASP A 25 -8.01 -7.43 -6.92
N TYR A 26 -8.58 -7.61 -5.72
CA TYR A 26 -7.90 -7.39 -4.46
C TYR A 26 -6.66 -8.28 -4.33
N GLN A 27 -6.80 -9.59 -4.55
CA GLN A 27 -5.70 -10.54 -4.44
C GLN A 27 -4.57 -10.26 -5.44
N ILE A 28 -4.91 -9.84 -6.67
CA ILE A 28 -3.90 -9.44 -7.67
C ILE A 28 -3.11 -8.21 -7.18
N LYS A 29 -3.80 -7.21 -6.62
CA LYS A 29 -3.17 -6.00 -6.11
C LYS A 29 -2.33 -6.27 -4.87
N LEU A 30 -2.82 -7.10 -3.95
CA LEU A 30 -2.09 -7.54 -2.78
C LEU A 30 -0.78 -8.24 -3.16
N ARG A 31 -0.81 -9.15 -4.15
CA ARG A 31 0.41 -9.79 -4.66
C ARG A 31 1.43 -8.78 -5.19
N LYS A 32 0.99 -7.81 -5.98
CA LYS A 32 1.85 -6.73 -6.49
C LYS A 32 2.42 -5.84 -5.37
N ILE A 33 1.63 -5.53 -4.34
CA ILE A 33 2.11 -4.79 -3.15
C ILE A 33 3.21 -5.61 -2.47
N ARG A 34 2.99 -6.91 -2.27
CA ARG A 34 3.98 -7.81 -1.66
C ARG A 34 5.26 -7.91 -2.49
N GLU A 35 5.15 -7.96 -3.82
CA GLU A 35 6.31 -7.90 -4.73
C GLU A 35 7.10 -6.58 -4.56
N PHE A 36 6.42 -5.43 -4.55
CA PHE A 36 7.10 -4.14 -4.33
C PHE A 36 7.83 -4.08 -2.98
N LEU A 37 7.21 -4.60 -1.93
CA LEU A 37 7.81 -4.66 -0.60
C LEU A 37 8.99 -5.64 -0.56
N ALA A 38 8.88 -6.79 -1.23
CA ALA A 38 9.97 -7.77 -1.35
C ALA A 38 11.18 -7.20 -2.09
N ASP A 39 10.96 -6.35 -3.10
CA ASP A 39 12.01 -5.63 -3.83
C ASP A 39 12.65 -4.49 -3.01
N GLY A 40 12.19 -4.25 -1.78
CA GLY A 40 12.68 -3.18 -0.92
C GLY A 40 12.11 -1.80 -1.25
N ASN A 41 11.07 -1.72 -2.09
CA ASN A 41 10.35 -0.49 -2.41
C ASN A 41 9.23 -0.24 -1.41
N LYS A 42 8.85 1.02 -1.25
CA LYS A 42 7.66 1.40 -0.47
C LYS A 42 6.42 1.29 -1.35
N ALA A 43 5.33 0.78 -0.79
CA ALA A 43 4.05 0.72 -1.48
C ALA A 43 3.12 1.80 -0.93
N LYS A 44 2.69 2.73 -1.79
CA LYS A 44 1.69 3.75 -1.46
C LYS A 44 0.35 3.37 -2.06
N VAL A 45 -0.54 2.87 -1.22
CA VAL A 45 -1.92 2.53 -1.58
C VAL A 45 -2.78 3.79 -1.50
N ASN A 46 -3.37 4.19 -2.62
CA ASN A 46 -4.28 5.32 -2.71
C ASN A 46 -5.70 4.81 -3.01
N LEU A 47 -6.61 4.99 -2.06
CA LEU A 47 -8.00 4.63 -2.19
C LEU A 47 -8.80 5.87 -2.59
N ARG A 48 -9.36 5.85 -3.80
CA ARG A 48 -10.15 6.97 -4.34
C ARG A 48 -11.64 6.66 -4.24
N PHE A 49 -12.38 7.52 -3.55
CA PHE A 49 -13.84 7.47 -3.50
C PHE A 49 -14.46 8.19 -4.70
N ARG A 50 -15.57 7.66 -5.21
CA ARG A 50 -16.33 8.29 -6.29
C ARG A 50 -17.49 9.09 -5.71
N GLY A 51 -17.31 10.40 -5.51
CA GLY A 51 -18.36 11.40 -5.24
C GLY A 51 -19.32 11.05 -4.09
N ARG A 52 -20.40 10.32 -4.39
CA ARG A 52 -21.42 9.88 -3.43
C ARG A 52 -20.98 8.72 -2.53
N GLU A 53 -19.80 8.13 -2.76
CA GLU A 53 -19.27 7.00 -1.97
C GLU A 53 -18.49 7.40 -0.72
N VAL A 54 -18.39 8.69 -0.42
CA VAL A 54 -17.75 9.19 0.82
C VAL A 54 -18.48 8.63 2.07
N THR A 55 -19.75 8.27 1.96
CA THR A 55 -20.53 7.60 3.00
C THR A 55 -20.05 6.17 3.33
N HIS A 56 -19.24 5.55 2.46
CA HIS A 56 -18.63 4.24 2.71
C HIS A 56 -17.15 4.36 3.13
N ALA A 57 -16.83 5.41 3.88
CA ALA A 57 -15.52 5.58 4.50
C ALA A 57 -15.15 4.36 5.38
N GLU A 58 -16.13 3.74 6.04
CA GLU A 58 -15.93 2.51 6.82
C GLU A 58 -15.44 1.34 5.96
N SER A 59 -16.02 1.15 4.77
CA SER A 59 -15.58 0.09 3.84
C SER A 59 -14.17 0.33 3.31
N GLY A 60 -13.81 1.59 3.04
CA GLY A 60 -12.45 1.95 2.65
C GLY A 60 -11.44 1.74 3.79
N THR A 61 -11.84 2.08 5.02
CA THR A 61 -11.04 1.86 6.23
C THR A 61 -10.80 0.38 6.46
N ALA A 62 -11.86 -0.44 6.40
CA ALA A 62 -11.77 -1.89 6.52
C ALA A 62 -10.87 -2.52 5.45
N MET A 63 -10.96 -2.04 4.20
CA MET A 63 -10.06 -2.49 3.13
C MET A 63 -8.60 -2.13 3.40
N MET A 64 -8.32 -0.93 3.94
CA MET A 64 -6.96 -0.56 4.33
C MET A 64 -6.44 -1.41 5.48
N ASP A 65 -7.26 -1.64 6.50
CA ASP A 65 -6.90 -2.50 7.63
C ASP A 65 -6.61 -3.92 7.18
N ARG A 66 -7.40 -4.45 6.25
CA ARG A 66 -7.16 -5.76 5.64
C ARG A 66 -5.83 -5.82 4.90
N ILE A 67 -5.46 -4.79 4.13
CA ILE A 67 -4.16 -4.73 3.44
C ILE A 67 -3.02 -4.70 4.47
N VAL A 68 -3.17 -3.95 5.56
CA VAL A 68 -2.16 -3.90 6.63
C VAL A 68 -2.00 -5.27 7.26
N GLU A 69 -3.09 -5.95 7.61
CA GLU A 69 -3.06 -7.29 8.20
C GLU A 69 -2.43 -8.31 7.25
N ASP A 70 -2.84 -8.31 5.98
CA ASP A 70 -2.33 -9.20 4.93
C ASP A 70 -0.87 -8.91 4.54
N THR A 71 -0.27 -7.79 4.99
CA THR A 71 1.13 -7.43 4.71
C THR A 71 1.99 -7.25 5.96
N ALA A 72 1.40 -7.46 7.14
CA ALA A 72 2.07 -7.30 8.44
C ALA A 72 3.28 -8.23 8.62
N ASP A 73 3.37 -9.30 7.83
CA ASP A 73 4.47 -10.26 7.84
C ASP A 73 5.73 -9.78 7.11
N ILE A 74 5.60 -8.82 6.18
CA ILE A 74 6.72 -8.30 5.36
C ILE A 74 6.86 -6.78 5.38
N ALA A 75 5.89 -6.07 5.94
CA ALA A 75 5.85 -4.61 5.91
C ALA A 75 5.23 -4.02 7.17
N ARG A 76 5.59 -2.77 7.39
CA ARG A 76 5.06 -1.93 8.46
C ARG A 76 4.36 -0.71 7.89
N VAL A 77 3.36 -0.23 8.60
CA VAL A 77 2.68 1.03 8.28
C VAL A 77 3.62 2.18 8.60
N GLU A 78 4.06 2.90 7.56
CA GLU A 78 4.88 4.11 7.74
C GLU A 78 3.99 5.35 7.88
N ASN A 79 2.93 5.43 7.08
CA ASN A 79 1.97 6.53 7.17
C ASN A 79 0.58 6.03 6.80
N ARG A 80 -0.41 6.35 7.64
CA ARG A 80 -1.82 6.13 7.36
C ARG A 80 -2.51 7.48 7.37
N THR A 81 -2.91 7.94 6.20
CA THR A 81 -3.74 9.13 6.04
C THR A 81 -5.19 8.68 6.02
N GLY A 82 -5.99 9.23 6.94
CA GLY A 82 -7.44 9.02 6.96
C GLY A 82 -8.13 9.62 5.73
N LEU A 83 -9.45 9.79 5.83
CA LEU A 83 -10.24 10.35 4.74
C LEU A 83 -9.94 11.84 4.55
N GLU A 84 -9.08 12.15 3.58
CA GLU A 84 -8.82 13.52 3.13
C GLU A 84 -9.69 13.83 1.90
N GLY A 85 -10.89 14.34 2.19
CA GLY A 85 -11.90 14.66 1.19
C GLY A 85 -12.45 13.42 0.49
N ARG A 86 -11.80 12.98 -0.59
CA ARG A 86 -12.22 11.85 -1.43
C ARG A 86 -11.11 10.83 -1.67
N PHE A 87 -10.02 10.94 -0.91
CA PHE A 87 -8.90 10.03 -0.98
C PHE A 87 -8.55 9.55 0.42
N MET A 88 -8.06 8.32 0.51
CA MET A 88 -7.35 7.79 1.66
C MET A 88 -6.03 7.25 1.16
N ASN A 89 -4.95 7.47 1.91
CA ASN A 89 -3.63 6.99 1.53
C ASN A 89 -3.03 6.13 2.64
N LEU A 90 -2.38 5.04 2.25
CA LEU A 90 -1.63 4.16 3.15
C LEU A 90 -0.25 3.95 2.53
N ILE A 91 0.80 4.25 3.28
CA ILE A 91 2.19 3.98 2.89
C ILE A 91 2.71 2.84 3.74
N LEU A 92 3.05 1.74 3.06
CA LEU A 92 3.71 0.58 3.63
C LEU A 92 5.19 0.65 3.30
N ALA A 93 6.01 0.47 4.33
CA ALA A 93 7.44 0.32 4.18
C ALA A 93 7.82 -1.15 4.37
N PRO A 94 8.72 -1.68 3.54
CA PRO A 94 9.17 -3.05 3.70
C PRO A 94 9.93 -3.18 5.01
N GLU A 95 9.55 -4.17 5.81
CA GLU A 95 10.39 -4.58 6.93
C GLU A 95 11.56 -5.33 6.31
N LYS A 96 12.75 -4.74 6.38
CA LYS A 96 13.97 -5.47 6.04
C LYS A 96 13.94 -6.75 6.86
N LYS A 97 13.93 -7.91 6.20
CA LYS A 97 14.27 -9.18 6.87
C LYS A 97 15.50 -8.89 7.72
N LYS A 98 15.33 -8.91 9.04
CA LYS A 98 16.47 -9.04 9.93
C LYS A 98 17.17 -10.31 9.44
N SER A 99 18.40 -10.07 8.99
CA SER A 99 19.31 -11.04 8.41
C SER A 99 19.41 -12.30 9.25
#